data_AF-A0AAD2FUF9-F1
#
_entry.id   AF-A0AAD2FUF9-F1
#
_cell.length_a   1.000
_cell.length_b   1.000
_cell.length_c   1.000
_cell.angle_alpha   90.00
_cell.angle_beta   90.00
_cell.angle_gamma   90.00
#
_symmetry.space_group_name_H-M   'P 1'
#
loop_
_entity.id
_entity.type
_entity.pdbx_description
1 polymer ?
#
loop_
_entity_poly.entity_id
_entity_poly.type
_entity_poly.pdbx_seq_one_letter_code
_entity_poly.pdbx_strand_id
1 'polypeptide(L)'
;MTDLTQYVQAGACVRSGGAPGLFGMAVGCAFEFSDCEGAIFRSSRELLLAGSETVGYICLDRAIDTRVGRCINDSSYVCTSDAGSCAEEDGFEPVSDDCSMLVDRSPQRKQKRTHFGGCTDPAFPFPTKCYWSVADCDTEGSDGMQWISAGSNSKCTCEETLTGACESNGEYYCAVSEFGCDSYSTFVPAARLPAGVTCFLCKKYDDSIIETKSAQVVEPIVPSTPQLLSQNQSAPQDDSPSEPPQREPTSSPENYIPATFPTSDPVDVAAKLQPHFEKDTVALYVAIPTMLLFTLLLCCAITCTGSKSQQQLGGKSPSEEDEGMVESPKGELA
;
A
#
# COMPACT_ATOMS: atom_id res chain seq x y z
N MET A 1 -27.60 -20.37 -0.55
CA MET A 1 -26.81 -19.13 -0.43
C MET A 1 -25.96 -19.05 -1.68
N THR A 2 -25.91 -17.91 -2.35
CA THR A 2 -25.00 -17.70 -3.49
C THR A 2 -23.63 -17.33 -2.93
N ASP A 3 -22.59 -18.08 -3.30
CA ASP A 3 -21.23 -17.75 -2.89
C ASP A 3 -20.83 -16.40 -3.50
N LEU A 4 -20.50 -15.45 -2.64
CA LEU A 4 -20.03 -14.13 -3.02
C LEU A 4 -18.52 -14.22 -3.28
N THR A 5 -18.17 -14.34 -4.56
CA THR A 5 -16.79 -14.26 -5.01
C THR A 5 -16.43 -12.81 -5.32
N GLN A 6 -15.42 -12.31 -4.62
CA GLN A 6 -14.89 -10.95 -4.78
C GLN A 6 -13.39 -10.98 -5.08
N TYR A 7 -12.88 -9.86 -5.55
CA TYR A 7 -11.48 -9.70 -5.93
C TYR A 7 -10.87 -8.49 -5.23
N VAL A 8 -9.59 -8.57 -4.89
CA VAL A 8 -8.87 -7.42 -4.34
C VAL A 8 -8.88 -6.27 -5.35
N GLN A 9 -9.25 -5.10 -4.84
CA GLN A 9 -9.12 -3.83 -5.54
C GLN A 9 -7.99 -3.04 -4.88
N ALA A 10 -7.11 -2.43 -5.68
CA ALA A 10 -6.04 -1.62 -5.13
C ALA A 10 -6.60 -0.28 -4.61
N GLY A 11 -6.03 0.16 -3.49
CA GLY A 11 -6.13 1.54 -3.05
C GLY A 11 -5.23 2.48 -3.87
N ALA A 12 -5.12 3.71 -3.42
CA ALA A 12 -4.32 4.74 -4.07
C ALA A 12 -3.45 5.50 -3.07
N CYS A 13 -2.21 5.76 -3.47
CA CYS A 13 -1.31 6.66 -2.77
C CYS A 13 -1.53 8.10 -3.26
N VAL A 14 -2.02 8.99 -2.40
CA VAL A 14 -2.32 10.39 -2.73
C VAL A 14 -1.38 11.35 -1.98
N ARG A 15 -0.84 12.35 -2.69
CA ARG A 15 0.00 13.39 -2.07
C ARG A 15 -0.84 14.35 -1.22
N SER A 16 -0.39 14.60 0.00
CA SER A 16 -0.93 15.68 0.84
C SER A 16 -0.49 17.03 0.25
N GLY A 17 -1.44 17.90 -0.11
CA GLY A 17 -1.13 19.25 -0.62
C GLY A 17 -1.80 19.66 -1.94
N GLY A 18 -2.72 18.87 -2.48
CA GLY A 18 -3.67 19.38 -3.49
C GLY A 18 -4.58 20.45 -2.88
N ALA A 19 -4.95 21.47 -3.66
CA ALA A 19 -5.94 22.45 -3.23
C ALA A 19 -7.23 21.72 -2.76
N PRO A 20 -7.89 22.15 -1.67
CA PRO A 20 -9.10 21.51 -1.18
C PRO A 20 -10.14 21.42 -2.31
N GLY A 21 -10.57 20.22 -2.66
CA GLY A 21 -11.46 19.93 -3.80
C GLY A 21 -10.77 19.29 -5.01
N LEU A 22 -9.44 19.42 -5.14
CA LEU A 22 -8.64 18.48 -5.92
C LEU A 22 -8.05 17.47 -4.95
N PHE A 23 -8.67 16.29 -4.86
CA PHE A 23 -8.00 15.13 -4.29
C PHE A 23 -6.61 15.05 -4.93
N GLY A 24 -5.56 15.03 -4.09
CA GLY A 24 -4.18 15.05 -4.55
C GLY A 24 -3.98 14.01 -5.66
N MET A 25 -3.24 14.37 -6.71
CA MET A 25 -2.99 13.46 -7.83
C MET A 25 -2.50 12.13 -7.25
N ALA A 26 -3.19 11.02 -7.58
CA ALA A 26 -2.73 9.70 -7.20
C ALA A 26 -1.35 9.51 -7.83
N VAL A 27 -0.37 9.17 -7.01
CA VAL A 27 1.01 8.97 -7.43
C VAL A 27 1.22 7.50 -7.82
N GLY A 28 0.41 6.60 -7.28
CA GLY A 28 0.44 5.19 -7.59
C GLY A 28 -0.74 4.44 -6.99
N CYS A 29 -0.91 3.20 -7.43
CA CYS A 29 -1.82 2.24 -6.83
C CYS A 29 -1.04 1.38 -5.84
N ALA A 30 -1.70 0.98 -4.76
CA ALA A 30 -1.10 0.27 -3.64
C ALA A 30 -2.12 -0.70 -3.05
N PHE A 31 -1.66 -1.80 -2.47
CA PHE A 31 -2.57 -2.69 -1.73
C PHE A 31 -2.68 -2.30 -0.26
N GLU A 32 -1.66 -1.63 0.27
CA GLU A 32 -1.60 -1.23 1.67
C GLU A 32 -0.85 0.08 1.88
N PHE A 33 -0.95 0.64 3.09
CA PHE A 33 -0.32 1.92 3.43
C PHE A 33 1.21 1.91 3.31
N SER A 34 1.87 0.79 3.58
CA SER A 34 3.33 0.62 3.49
C SER A 34 3.89 0.97 2.11
N ASP A 35 3.10 0.73 1.06
CA ASP A 35 3.48 0.95 -0.33
C ASP A 35 3.53 2.45 -0.70
N CYS A 36 3.00 3.32 0.16
CA CYS A 36 2.84 4.75 -0.11
C CYS A 36 3.96 5.58 0.52
N GLU A 37 5.14 5.61 -0.10
CA GLU A 37 6.32 6.38 0.34
C GLU A 37 6.02 7.87 0.59
N GLY A 38 5.71 8.21 1.85
CA GLY A 38 5.36 9.58 2.28
C GLY A 38 4.04 10.11 1.71
N ALA A 39 3.25 9.27 1.04
CA ALA A 39 1.92 9.60 0.55
C ALA A 39 0.85 9.08 1.52
N ILE A 40 -0.37 9.61 1.40
CA ILE A 40 -1.52 9.13 2.16
C ILE A 40 -2.14 7.98 1.37
N PHE A 41 -2.27 6.82 1.99
CA PHE A 41 -3.03 5.71 1.42
C PHE A 41 -4.53 5.95 1.55
N ARG A 42 -5.26 5.60 0.50
CA ARG A 42 -6.72 5.50 0.49
C ARG A 42 -7.11 4.11 0.05
N SER A 43 -7.84 3.40 0.90
CA SER A 43 -8.34 2.06 0.60
C SER A 43 -9.30 2.09 -0.60
N SER A 44 -9.48 0.95 -1.26
CA SER A 44 -10.42 0.81 -2.39
C SER A 44 -11.84 1.23 -2.02
N ARG A 45 -12.30 0.92 -0.79
CA ARG A 45 -13.61 1.34 -0.29
C ARG A 45 -13.73 2.85 -0.14
N GLU A 46 -12.74 3.52 0.44
CA GLU A 46 -12.75 5.00 0.52
C GLU A 46 -12.83 5.63 -0.87
N LEU A 47 -12.13 5.06 -1.85
CA LEU A 47 -12.17 5.53 -3.24
C LEU A 47 -13.54 5.33 -3.89
N LEU A 48 -14.19 4.18 -3.66
CA LEU A 48 -15.56 3.92 -4.11
C LEU A 48 -16.56 4.89 -3.49
N LEU A 49 -16.46 5.14 -2.18
CA LEU A 49 -17.34 6.06 -1.46
C LEU A 49 -17.13 7.53 -1.86
N ALA A 50 -15.90 7.90 -2.22
CA ALA A 50 -15.59 9.24 -2.70
C ALA A 50 -16.15 9.53 -4.11
N GLY A 51 -16.52 8.49 -4.87
CA GLY A 51 -17.11 8.62 -6.21
C GLY A 51 -16.12 8.72 -7.37
N SER A 52 -16.65 8.61 -8.59
CA SER A 52 -15.89 8.41 -9.85
C SER A 52 -15.06 9.60 -10.33
N GLU A 53 -15.19 10.77 -9.72
CA GLU A 53 -14.44 11.97 -10.14
C GLU A 53 -13.01 12.02 -9.59
N THR A 54 -12.61 11.03 -8.78
CA THR A 54 -11.28 10.98 -8.17
C THR A 54 -10.31 10.10 -8.96
N VAL A 55 -9.04 10.54 -9.03
CA VAL A 55 -7.93 9.81 -9.70
C VAL A 55 -7.76 8.38 -9.14
N GLY A 56 -8.20 8.13 -7.91
CA GLY A 56 -8.13 6.81 -7.28
C GLY A 56 -8.98 5.73 -7.96
N TYR A 57 -10.02 6.08 -8.74
CA TYR A 57 -10.82 5.07 -9.45
C TYR A 57 -9.98 4.26 -10.45
N ILE A 58 -8.92 4.86 -11.00
CA ILE A 58 -7.97 4.17 -11.89
C ILE A 58 -7.34 2.96 -11.19
N CYS A 59 -7.12 3.01 -9.88
CA CYS A 59 -6.50 1.93 -9.13
C CYS A 59 -7.44 0.74 -8.88
N LEU A 60 -8.75 0.98 -8.84
CA LEU A 60 -9.73 -0.10 -8.72
C LEU A 60 -9.66 -1.07 -9.91
N ASP A 61 -9.37 -0.56 -11.11
CA ASP A 61 -9.23 -1.35 -12.34
C ASP A 61 -7.79 -1.78 -12.65
N ARG A 62 -6.79 -1.21 -11.96
CA ARG A 62 -5.36 -1.45 -12.19
C ARG A 62 -4.67 -2.24 -11.09
N ALA A 63 -5.42 -2.99 -10.26
CA ALA A 63 -4.84 -3.88 -9.26
C ALA A 63 -3.73 -4.79 -9.84
N ILE A 64 -3.87 -5.23 -11.09
CA ILE A 64 -2.89 -6.09 -11.80
C ILE A 64 -1.53 -5.43 -12.09
N ASP A 65 -1.49 -4.11 -12.14
CA ASP A 65 -0.28 -3.32 -12.37
C ASP A 65 0.35 -2.86 -11.06
N THR A 66 -0.28 -3.15 -9.93
CA THR A 66 0.29 -2.88 -8.61
C THR A 66 1.54 -3.71 -8.43
N ARG A 67 2.60 -3.04 -8.00
CA ARG A 67 3.89 -3.65 -7.72
C ARG A 67 3.76 -4.57 -6.52
N VAL A 68 4.52 -5.65 -6.54
CA VAL A 68 4.69 -6.54 -5.38
C VAL A 68 6.17 -6.64 -5.07
N GLY A 69 6.48 -7.19 -3.91
CA GLY A 69 7.85 -7.38 -3.49
C GLY A 69 8.57 -8.51 -4.23
N ARG A 70 9.82 -8.72 -3.85
CA ARG A 70 10.63 -9.85 -4.30
C ARG A 70 11.51 -10.39 -3.19
N CYS A 71 11.75 -11.70 -3.22
CA CYS A 71 12.81 -12.33 -2.46
C CYS A 71 14.07 -12.37 -3.29
N ILE A 72 15.13 -11.77 -2.79
CA ILE A 72 16.46 -11.84 -3.39
C ILE A 72 17.13 -13.13 -2.90
N ASN A 73 17.58 -13.96 -3.84
CA ASN A 73 18.46 -15.09 -3.60
C ASN A 73 19.77 -14.84 -4.36
N ASP A 74 20.91 -15.33 -3.88
CA ASP A 74 22.28 -15.13 -4.42
C ASP A 74 22.43 -14.49 -5.82
N SER A 75 21.81 -15.06 -6.85
CA SER A 75 21.87 -14.58 -8.25
C SER A 75 20.52 -14.41 -8.95
N SER A 76 19.40 -14.58 -8.25
CA SER A 76 18.05 -14.54 -8.84
C SER A 76 17.05 -14.00 -7.85
N TYR A 77 15.90 -13.52 -8.33
CA TYR A 77 14.79 -13.19 -7.44
C TYR A 77 13.51 -13.89 -7.85
N VAL A 78 12.58 -13.93 -6.91
CA VAL A 78 11.22 -14.41 -7.09
C VAL A 78 10.27 -13.34 -6.60
N CYS A 79 9.30 -12.97 -7.43
CA CYS A 79 8.27 -12.04 -7.00
C CYS A 79 7.37 -12.68 -5.92
N THR A 80 7.18 -11.98 -4.82
CA THR A 80 6.32 -12.41 -3.72
C THR A 80 5.69 -11.21 -3.03
N SER A 81 4.63 -11.47 -2.28
CA SER A 81 3.89 -10.47 -1.52
C SER A 81 4.34 -10.31 -0.08
N ASP A 82 5.09 -11.28 0.46
CA ASP A 82 5.28 -11.45 1.89
C ASP A 82 6.70 -11.92 2.21
N ALA A 83 7.32 -11.31 3.23
CA ALA A 83 8.69 -11.62 3.64
C ALA A 83 8.85 -13.07 4.12
N GLY A 84 7.85 -13.61 4.81
CA GLY A 84 7.81 -15.01 5.25
C GLY A 84 7.69 -16.01 4.10
N SER A 85 7.48 -15.54 2.87
CA SER A 85 7.59 -16.37 1.67
C SER A 85 9.01 -16.50 1.15
N CYS A 86 9.96 -15.71 1.66
CA CYS A 86 11.36 -15.81 1.30
C CYS A 86 12.04 -16.97 2.03
N ALA A 87 13.14 -17.47 1.46
CA ALA A 87 13.99 -18.43 2.16
C ALA A 87 14.66 -17.76 3.37
N GLU A 88 15.02 -16.49 3.22
CA GLU A 88 15.56 -15.62 4.25
C GLU A 88 14.73 -14.31 4.25
N GLU A 89 14.10 -13.97 5.38
CA GLU A 89 13.16 -12.83 5.45
C GLU A 89 13.85 -11.48 5.19
N ASP A 90 15.14 -11.36 5.51
CA ASP A 90 15.96 -10.17 5.26
C ASP A 90 16.29 -9.97 3.78
N GLY A 91 16.13 -11.00 2.95
CA GLY A 91 16.21 -10.91 1.50
C GLY A 91 14.96 -10.32 0.84
N PHE A 92 13.92 -9.95 1.61
CA PHE A 92 12.69 -9.39 1.07
C PHE A 92 12.80 -7.89 0.77
N GLU A 93 12.54 -7.53 -0.49
CA GLU A 93 12.34 -6.16 -0.93
C GLU A 93 10.84 -5.93 -1.17
N PRO A 94 10.16 -5.07 -0.39
CA PRO A 94 8.69 -4.99 -0.38
C PRO A 94 8.07 -4.44 -1.66
N VAL A 95 8.82 -3.65 -2.43
CA VAL A 95 8.33 -3.05 -3.69
C VAL A 95 9.42 -3.16 -4.75
N SER A 96 9.11 -3.80 -5.87
CA SER A 96 10.02 -3.93 -7.00
C SER A 96 9.34 -3.57 -8.32
N ASP A 97 10.02 -2.79 -9.17
CA ASP A 97 9.53 -2.48 -10.52
C ASP A 97 9.57 -3.69 -11.48
N ASP A 98 10.27 -4.74 -11.07
CA ASP A 98 10.38 -5.99 -11.82
C ASP A 98 9.26 -6.99 -11.49
N CYS A 99 8.46 -6.68 -10.46
CA CYS A 99 7.45 -7.58 -9.92
C CYS A 99 6.09 -6.89 -9.88
N SER A 100 5.12 -7.47 -10.58
CA SER A 100 3.71 -7.10 -10.42
C SER A 100 2.88 -8.31 -10.03
N MET A 101 1.61 -8.08 -9.72
CA MET A 101 0.67 -9.15 -9.40
C MET A 101 0.55 -10.22 -10.49
N LEU A 102 0.72 -9.84 -11.76
CA LEU A 102 0.64 -10.77 -12.90
C LEU A 102 1.99 -11.20 -13.45
N VAL A 103 3.01 -10.35 -13.37
CA VAL A 103 4.24 -10.53 -14.15
C VAL A 103 5.45 -10.62 -13.22
N ASP A 104 6.21 -11.70 -13.41
CA ASP A 104 7.54 -11.90 -12.84
C ASP A 104 8.57 -11.67 -13.94
N ARG A 105 9.35 -10.59 -13.83
CA ARG A 105 10.40 -10.22 -14.81
C ARG A 105 11.77 -10.83 -14.49
N SER A 106 11.85 -11.77 -13.55
CA SER A 106 13.09 -12.42 -13.16
C SER A 106 13.83 -12.98 -14.38
N PRO A 107 15.09 -12.56 -14.63
CA PRO A 107 15.81 -12.90 -15.85
C PRO A 107 16.08 -14.41 -15.98
N GLN A 108 16.05 -15.13 -14.86
CA GLN A 108 16.31 -16.57 -14.84
C GLN A 108 15.04 -17.42 -15.00
N ARG A 109 13.84 -16.85 -14.84
CA ARG A 109 12.60 -17.62 -14.91
C ARG A 109 12.07 -17.72 -16.32
N LYS A 110 11.76 -18.96 -16.73
CA LYS A 110 11.05 -19.24 -17.99
C LYS A 110 9.60 -18.79 -17.94
N GLN A 111 9.00 -18.82 -16.75
CA GLN A 111 7.64 -18.39 -16.52
C GLN A 111 7.65 -16.90 -16.22
N LYS A 112 6.92 -16.15 -17.04
CA LYS A 112 6.78 -14.70 -16.91
C LYS A 112 5.67 -14.28 -15.94
N ARG A 113 5.04 -15.26 -15.28
CA ARG A 113 3.90 -15.04 -14.39
C ARG A 113 4.36 -15.09 -12.93
N THR A 114 3.85 -14.16 -12.12
CA THR A 114 4.05 -14.18 -10.67
C THR A 114 3.34 -15.38 -10.05
N HIS A 115 4.05 -16.07 -9.16
CA HIS A 115 3.54 -17.22 -8.44
C HIS A 115 3.73 -17.02 -6.93
N PHE A 116 2.62 -16.99 -6.21
CA PHE A 116 2.54 -16.79 -4.77
C PHE A 116 2.80 -18.09 -4.01
N GLY A 117 2.90 -17.99 -2.70
CA GLY A 117 2.99 -19.13 -1.82
C GLY A 117 1.66 -19.85 -1.63
N GLY A 118 1.70 -20.95 -0.88
CA GLY A 118 0.49 -21.69 -0.54
C GLY A 118 0.70 -22.71 0.56
N CYS A 119 -0.40 -23.23 1.07
CA CYS A 119 -0.41 -24.27 2.09
C CYS A 119 -0.60 -25.64 1.47
N THR A 120 0.25 -26.57 1.86
CA THR A 120 0.16 -27.97 1.50
C THR A 120 -0.12 -28.81 2.73
N ASP A 121 -0.98 -29.80 2.58
CA ASP A 121 -1.06 -30.89 3.52
C ASP A 121 0.24 -31.73 3.37
N PRO A 122 0.99 -32.03 4.44
CA PRO A 122 2.21 -32.83 4.34
C PRO A 122 2.00 -34.23 3.76
N ALA A 123 0.76 -34.76 3.77
CA ALA A 123 0.40 -36.00 3.11
C ALA A 123 0.36 -35.87 1.57
N PHE A 124 0.29 -34.66 1.02
CA PHE A 124 0.19 -34.38 -0.41
C PHE A 124 1.26 -33.38 -0.88
N PRO A 125 2.07 -33.68 -1.91
CA PRO A 125 3.19 -32.83 -2.32
C PRO A 125 2.81 -31.60 -3.16
N PHE A 126 1.53 -31.23 -3.22
CA PHE A 126 1.05 -30.09 -4.00
C PHE A 126 0.21 -29.18 -3.11
N PRO A 127 0.38 -27.84 -3.22
CA PRO A 127 -0.38 -26.93 -2.39
C PRO A 127 -1.86 -27.14 -2.63
N THR A 128 -2.55 -27.40 -1.54
CA THR A 128 -3.99 -27.57 -1.49
C THR A 128 -4.72 -26.25 -1.65
N LYS A 129 -4.11 -25.16 -1.20
CA LYS A 129 -4.65 -23.79 -1.26
C LYS A 129 -3.51 -22.80 -1.41
N CYS A 130 -3.74 -21.75 -2.19
CA CYS A 130 -2.80 -20.65 -2.38
C CYS A 130 -3.24 -19.46 -1.54
N TYR A 131 -2.28 -18.79 -0.91
CA TYR A 131 -2.55 -17.67 0.01
C TYR A 131 -1.57 -16.54 -0.24
N TRP A 132 -2.00 -15.33 0.10
CA TRP A 132 -1.19 -14.12 -0.05
C TRP A 132 -0.01 -14.07 0.92
N SER A 133 -0.18 -14.53 2.17
CA SER A 133 0.85 -14.50 3.21
C SER A 133 0.94 -15.84 3.93
N VAL A 134 2.11 -16.13 4.50
CA VAL A 134 2.33 -17.29 5.38
C VAL A 134 1.40 -17.26 6.60
N ALA A 135 0.99 -16.07 7.06
CA ALA A 135 0.12 -15.90 8.21
C ALA A 135 -1.31 -16.46 7.98
N ASP A 136 -1.75 -16.55 6.73
CA ASP A 136 -3.02 -17.19 6.37
C ASP A 136 -2.92 -18.73 6.37
N CYS A 137 -1.69 -19.26 6.47
CA CYS A 137 -1.44 -20.68 6.59
C CYS A 137 -1.54 -21.13 8.03
N ASP A 138 -2.53 -21.98 8.34
CA ASP A 138 -2.71 -22.55 9.67
C ASP A 138 -1.64 -23.63 9.96
N THR A 139 -0.40 -23.18 10.12
CA THR A 139 0.78 -24.03 10.38
C THR A 139 0.78 -24.61 11.79
N GLU A 140 0.11 -23.95 12.73
CA GLU A 140 -0.02 -24.39 14.12
C GLU A 140 -1.33 -25.14 14.42
N GLY A 141 -2.28 -25.13 13.48
CA GLY A 141 -3.55 -25.80 13.59
C GLY A 141 -3.44 -27.33 13.60
N SER A 142 -4.57 -27.96 13.91
CA SER A 142 -4.71 -29.43 13.97
C SER A 142 -4.37 -30.15 12.67
N ASP A 143 -4.37 -29.42 11.55
CA ASP A 143 -4.24 -29.97 10.21
C ASP A 143 -2.76 -30.04 9.77
N GLY A 144 -1.84 -29.42 10.51
CA GLY A 144 -0.39 -29.54 10.29
C GLY A 144 0.08 -29.07 8.91
N MET A 145 -0.58 -28.04 8.36
CA MET A 145 -0.31 -27.54 7.02
C MET A 145 1.10 -26.95 6.94
N GLN A 146 1.80 -27.22 5.84
CA GLN A 146 3.12 -26.69 5.57
C GLN A 146 3.05 -25.58 4.52
N TRP A 147 3.75 -24.48 4.78
CA TRP A 147 3.92 -23.40 3.81
C TRP A 147 4.89 -23.81 2.70
N ILE A 148 4.51 -23.53 1.46
CA ILE A 148 5.37 -23.61 0.28
C ILE A 148 5.60 -22.18 -0.23
N SER A 149 6.85 -21.75 -0.20
CA SER A 149 7.28 -20.43 -0.66
C SER A 149 6.95 -20.15 -2.13
N ALA A 150 6.82 -18.85 -2.43
CA ALA A 150 6.62 -18.32 -3.76
C ALA A 150 7.62 -18.89 -4.77
N GLY A 151 7.15 -19.11 -6.00
CA GLY A 151 7.96 -19.61 -7.10
C GLY A 151 8.47 -21.06 -6.98
N SER A 152 8.23 -21.77 -5.87
CA SER A 152 8.45 -23.22 -5.76
C SER A 152 7.31 -24.02 -6.40
N ASN A 153 6.17 -23.39 -6.63
CA ASN A 153 4.99 -23.97 -7.25
C ASN A 153 4.48 -23.09 -8.40
N SER A 154 4.10 -23.71 -9.52
CA SER A 154 3.53 -23.00 -10.68
C SER A 154 2.00 -22.91 -10.68
N LYS A 155 1.32 -23.36 -9.62
CA LYS A 155 -0.16 -23.34 -9.55
C LYS A 155 -0.72 -22.12 -8.83
N CYS A 156 0.05 -21.49 -7.94
CA CYS A 156 -0.43 -20.37 -7.13
C CYS A 156 -0.29 -19.06 -7.90
N THR A 157 -1.12 -18.90 -8.92
CA THR A 157 -1.28 -17.66 -9.67
C THR A 157 -2.25 -16.73 -8.93
N CYS A 158 -2.35 -15.46 -9.34
CA CYS A 158 -3.19 -14.50 -8.60
C CYS A 158 -4.68 -14.90 -8.57
N GLU A 159 -5.18 -15.61 -9.58
CA GLU A 159 -6.58 -16.03 -9.63
C GLU A 159 -6.89 -17.22 -8.70
N GLU A 160 -5.86 -17.96 -8.28
CA GLU A 160 -5.97 -19.07 -7.35
C GLU A 160 -5.60 -18.65 -5.90
N THR A 161 -5.02 -17.45 -5.74
CA THR A 161 -4.51 -16.97 -4.45
C THR A 161 -5.61 -16.33 -3.63
N LEU A 162 -5.89 -16.92 -2.47
CA LEU A 162 -6.84 -16.41 -1.50
C LEU A 162 -6.24 -15.25 -0.69
N THR A 163 -7.10 -14.30 -0.36
CA THR A 163 -6.79 -13.09 0.40
C THR A 163 -7.82 -12.91 1.51
N GLY A 164 -7.52 -12.05 2.47
CA GLY A 164 -8.47 -11.65 3.49
C GLY A 164 -9.53 -10.68 2.99
N ALA A 165 -10.30 -10.16 3.92
CA ALA A 165 -11.27 -9.11 3.66
C ALA A 165 -11.33 -8.14 4.84
N CYS A 166 -11.68 -6.91 4.55
CA CYS A 166 -12.04 -5.92 5.54
C CYS A 166 -13.55 -6.01 5.78
N GLU A 167 -13.95 -6.25 7.02
CA GLU A 167 -15.34 -6.29 7.46
C GLU A 167 -15.77 -4.92 7.98
N SER A 168 -16.93 -4.45 7.55
CA SER A 168 -17.55 -3.22 8.05
C SER A 168 -19.07 -3.34 8.01
N ASN A 169 -19.70 -3.37 9.18
CA ASN A 169 -21.15 -3.46 9.36
C ASN A 169 -21.79 -4.70 8.69
N GLY A 170 -21.10 -5.83 8.72
CA GLY A 170 -21.51 -7.10 8.10
C GLY A 170 -21.24 -7.20 6.61
N GLU A 171 -20.68 -6.15 5.98
CA GLU A 171 -20.23 -6.17 4.59
C GLU A 171 -18.73 -6.45 4.52
N TYR A 172 -18.29 -7.10 3.43
CA TYR A 172 -16.90 -7.49 3.22
C TYR A 172 -16.41 -6.95 1.89
N TYR A 173 -15.21 -6.39 1.88
CA TYR A 173 -14.44 -6.09 0.66
C TYR A 173 -13.04 -6.67 0.77
N CYS A 174 -12.50 -7.20 -0.33
CA CYS A 174 -11.24 -7.93 -0.29
C CYS A 174 -10.05 -7.00 -0.08
N ALA A 175 -9.12 -7.45 0.77
CA ALA A 175 -7.87 -6.77 1.07
C ALA A 175 -6.79 -7.80 1.35
N VAL A 176 -5.54 -7.40 1.23
CA VAL A 176 -4.40 -8.33 1.40
C VAL A 176 -3.81 -8.28 2.81
N SER A 177 -4.10 -7.23 3.58
CA SER A 177 -3.63 -7.04 4.95
C SER A 177 -4.54 -6.06 5.71
N GLU A 178 -4.32 -5.95 7.03
CA GLU A 178 -4.98 -4.94 7.85
C GLU A 178 -4.67 -3.51 7.46
N PHE A 179 -3.49 -3.28 6.87
CA PHE A 179 -3.06 -1.96 6.39
C PHE A 179 -3.71 -1.58 5.06
N GLY A 180 -4.42 -2.51 4.40
CA GLY A 180 -5.28 -2.23 3.26
C GLY A 180 -6.71 -1.81 3.64
N CYS A 181 -7.10 -1.95 4.92
CA CYS A 181 -8.42 -1.57 5.40
C CYS A 181 -8.54 -0.07 5.68
N ASP A 182 -9.77 0.45 5.60
CA ASP A 182 -10.06 1.78 6.13
C ASP A 182 -10.14 1.74 7.66
N SER A 183 -10.11 2.91 8.31
CA SER A 183 -10.13 3.03 9.77
C SER A 183 -11.42 2.55 10.45
N TYR A 184 -12.44 2.20 9.68
CA TYR A 184 -13.76 1.77 10.16
C TYR A 184 -14.03 0.29 9.85
N SER A 185 -13.00 -0.43 9.41
CA SER A 185 -13.11 -1.82 9.01
C SER A 185 -12.09 -2.68 9.77
N THR A 186 -12.45 -3.93 10.02
CA THR A 186 -11.57 -4.90 10.68
C THR A 186 -11.11 -5.94 9.67
N PHE A 187 -9.81 -6.21 9.61
CA PHE A 187 -9.28 -7.24 8.72
C PHE A 187 -9.58 -8.64 9.24
N VAL A 188 -10.08 -9.49 8.35
CA VAL A 188 -10.34 -10.91 8.57
C VAL A 188 -9.45 -11.70 7.60
N PRO A 189 -8.52 -12.54 8.11
CA PRO A 189 -7.63 -13.32 7.26
C PRO A 189 -8.41 -14.37 6.45
N ALA A 190 -7.84 -14.80 5.33
CA ALA A 190 -8.52 -15.65 4.34
C ALA A 190 -9.08 -16.94 4.96
N ALA A 191 -8.30 -17.55 5.85
CA ALA A 191 -8.66 -18.80 6.53
C ALA A 191 -9.84 -18.65 7.50
N ARG A 192 -10.19 -17.42 7.92
CA ARG A 192 -11.25 -17.13 8.90
C ARG A 192 -12.47 -16.43 8.30
N LEU A 193 -12.51 -16.26 6.98
CA LEU A 193 -13.68 -15.68 6.31
C LEU A 193 -14.92 -16.57 6.53
N PRO A 194 -16.11 -15.97 6.70
CA PRO A 194 -17.34 -16.74 6.88
C PRO A 194 -17.69 -17.50 5.59
N ALA A 195 -18.45 -18.59 5.76
CA ALA A 195 -18.94 -19.36 4.62
C ALA A 195 -19.72 -18.48 3.64
N GLY A 196 -19.42 -18.63 2.34
CA GLY A 196 -20.03 -17.86 1.26
C GLY A 196 -19.33 -16.54 0.94
N VAL A 197 -18.25 -16.17 1.65
CA VAL A 197 -17.37 -15.04 1.29
C VAL A 197 -16.02 -15.59 0.86
N THR A 198 -15.66 -15.33 -0.39
CA THR A 198 -14.36 -15.74 -0.94
C THR A 198 -13.70 -14.54 -1.60
N CYS A 199 -12.47 -14.23 -1.17
CA CYS A 199 -11.66 -13.16 -1.71
C CYS A 199 -10.45 -13.70 -2.44
N PHE A 200 -10.41 -13.51 -3.75
CA PHE A 200 -9.24 -13.81 -4.57
C PHE A 200 -8.42 -12.56 -4.82
N LEU A 201 -7.12 -12.75 -5.01
CA LEU A 201 -6.21 -11.64 -5.30
C LEU A 201 -6.56 -10.98 -6.66
N CYS A 202 -6.92 -11.76 -7.67
CA CYS A 202 -7.31 -11.23 -8.97
C CYS A 202 -8.39 -12.08 -9.65
N LYS A 203 -9.08 -11.50 -10.64
CA LYS A 203 -9.90 -12.29 -11.57
C LYS A 203 -9.01 -13.06 -12.54
N LYS A 204 -9.54 -14.12 -13.16
CA LYS A 204 -8.82 -14.82 -14.21
C LYS A 204 -8.56 -13.93 -15.43
N TYR A 205 -7.32 -13.89 -15.89
CA TYR A 205 -6.90 -13.18 -17.10
C TYR A 205 -6.47 -14.14 -18.21
N ASP A 206 -6.61 -13.69 -19.46
CA ASP A 206 -6.09 -14.38 -20.63
C ASP A 206 -4.55 -14.31 -20.66
N ASP A 207 -3.90 -15.43 -21.01
CA ASP A 207 -2.44 -15.52 -21.09
C ASP A 207 -1.83 -14.48 -22.07
N SER A 208 -2.57 -14.09 -23.10
CA SER A 208 -2.16 -13.04 -24.05
C SER A 208 -1.92 -11.67 -23.38
N ILE A 209 -2.68 -11.34 -22.33
CA ILE A 209 -2.49 -10.10 -21.56
C ILE A 209 -1.16 -10.15 -20.82
N ILE A 210 -0.82 -11.31 -20.27
CA ILE A 210 0.41 -11.54 -19.51
C ILE A 210 1.61 -11.48 -20.44
N GLU A 211 1.54 -12.14 -21.60
CA GLU A 211 2.58 -12.09 -22.62
C GLU A 211 2.83 -10.65 -23.09
N THR A 212 1.77 -9.89 -23.36
CA THR A 212 1.84 -8.49 -23.79
C THR A 212 2.52 -7.62 -22.73
N LYS A 213 2.09 -7.71 -21.46
CA LYS A 213 2.68 -6.93 -20.36
C LYS A 213 4.15 -7.31 -20.10
N SER A 214 4.50 -8.57 -20.30
CA SER A 214 5.88 -9.05 -20.16
C SER A 214 6.79 -8.57 -21.29
N ALA A 215 6.24 -8.35 -22.49
CA ALA A 215 7.00 -7.86 -23.66
C ALA A 215 7.24 -6.34 -23.64
N GLN A 216 6.44 -5.58 -22.88
CA GLN A 216 6.56 -4.11 -22.77
C GLN A 216 7.76 -3.62 -21.93
N VAL A 217 8.66 -4.52 -21.50
CA VAL A 217 9.95 -4.13 -20.93
C VAL A 217 10.85 -3.73 -22.11
N VAL A 218 10.72 -2.45 -22.45
CA VAL A 218 11.36 -1.76 -23.57
C VAL A 218 12.85 -2.05 -23.61
N GLU A 219 13.34 -2.33 -24.82
CA GLU A 219 14.76 -2.37 -25.15
C GLU A 219 15.50 -1.22 -24.44
N PRO A 220 16.68 -1.44 -23.85
CA PRO A 220 17.45 -0.35 -23.29
C PRO A 220 17.53 0.74 -24.35
N ILE A 221 17.10 1.96 -24.01
CA ILE A 221 17.30 3.13 -24.85
C ILE A 221 18.81 3.27 -24.94
N VAL A 222 19.43 2.58 -25.89
CA VAL A 222 20.82 2.77 -26.23
C VAL A 222 20.86 4.24 -26.61
N PRO A 223 21.60 5.10 -25.88
CA PRO A 223 21.69 6.49 -26.23
C PRO A 223 22.23 6.55 -27.65
N SER A 224 21.34 6.80 -28.61
CA SER A 224 21.68 7.04 -30.00
C SER A 224 22.71 8.16 -29.95
N THR A 225 23.96 7.81 -30.24
CA THR A 225 25.06 8.77 -30.30
C THR A 225 24.58 9.95 -31.15
N PRO A 226 24.70 11.20 -30.68
CA PRO A 226 24.27 12.35 -31.45
C PRO A 226 24.98 12.30 -32.81
N GLN A 227 24.24 11.98 -33.88
CA GLN A 227 24.75 12.23 -35.21
C GLN A 227 24.82 13.74 -35.35
N LEU A 228 26.05 14.24 -35.29
CA LEU A 228 26.46 15.59 -35.63
C LEU A 228 26.18 15.81 -37.13
N LEU A 229 24.91 15.95 -37.48
CA LEU A 229 24.47 16.32 -38.81
C LEU A 229 24.55 17.84 -38.89
N SER A 230 25.62 18.26 -39.55
CA SER A 230 25.93 19.59 -40.03
C SER A 230 24.68 20.41 -40.36
N GLN A 231 24.47 21.49 -39.61
CA GLN A 231 23.56 22.56 -39.97
C GLN A 231 24.00 23.14 -41.32
N ASN A 232 23.10 23.13 -42.31
CA ASN A 232 23.16 24.08 -43.41
C ASN A 232 21.88 24.91 -43.34
N GLN A 233 22.05 26.16 -42.92
CA GLN A 233 21.01 27.17 -42.80
C GLN A 233 20.55 27.61 -44.19
N SER A 234 19.24 27.57 -44.42
CA SER A 234 18.54 28.47 -45.34
C SER A 234 17.13 28.71 -44.78
N ALA A 235 16.91 29.90 -44.24
CA ALA A 235 15.59 30.52 -44.17
C ALA A 235 15.46 31.49 -45.37
N PRO A 236 14.32 32.17 -45.63
CA PRO A 236 12.97 32.04 -45.05
C PRO A 236 11.87 31.93 -46.13
N GLN A 237 10.62 31.61 -45.75
CA GLN A 237 9.46 32.37 -46.26
C GLN A 237 8.17 32.13 -45.48
N ASP A 238 7.56 33.27 -45.12
CA ASP A 238 6.15 33.55 -44.87
C ASP A 238 5.20 32.75 -45.76
N ASP A 239 4.09 32.22 -45.20
CA ASP A 239 2.77 32.80 -45.44
C ASP A 239 1.63 32.06 -44.71
N SER A 240 0.69 32.88 -44.24
CA SER A 240 -0.75 32.63 -44.05
C SER A 240 -1.29 31.87 -42.82
N PRO A 241 -2.25 32.51 -42.08
CA PRO A 241 -3.03 31.87 -41.03
C PRO A 241 -4.29 31.19 -41.59
N SER A 242 -4.54 29.95 -41.18
CA SER A 242 -5.84 29.28 -41.39
C SER A 242 -6.57 29.15 -40.05
N GLU A 243 -7.72 29.80 -40.02
CA GLU A 243 -8.73 29.84 -38.96
C GLU A 243 -9.32 28.44 -38.69
N PRO A 244 -9.45 27.98 -37.44
CA PRO A 244 -10.16 26.74 -37.12
C PRO A 244 -11.67 27.01 -36.93
N PRO A 245 -12.55 26.09 -37.39
CA PRO A 245 -13.98 26.24 -37.23
C PRO A 245 -14.40 25.98 -35.77
N GLN A 246 -15.14 26.93 -35.19
CA GLN A 246 -15.90 26.72 -33.96
C GLN A 246 -16.91 25.57 -34.15
N ARG A 247 -16.80 24.53 -33.33
CA ARG A 247 -17.89 23.57 -33.12
C ARG A 247 -18.71 24.01 -31.90
N GLU A 248 -20.02 24.08 -32.11
CA GLU A 248 -21.04 24.30 -31.08
C GLU A 248 -21.01 23.20 -30.00
N PRO A 249 -21.27 23.55 -28.72
CA PRO A 249 -21.56 22.56 -27.69
C PRO A 249 -23.00 22.08 -27.82
N THR A 250 -23.18 20.83 -28.24
CA THR A 250 -24.44 20.10 -28.14
C THR A 250 -24.82 19.93 -26.67
N SER A 251 -26.01 20.43 -26.35
CA SER A 251 -26.72 20.34 -25.09
C SER A 251 -27.09 18.90 -24.68
N SER A 252 -26.92 18.60 -23.39
CA SER A 252 -27.72 17.70 -22.53
C SER A 252 -27.83 16.20 -22.90
N PRO A 253 -27.85 15.28 -21.91
CA PRO A 253 -29.08 15.12 -21.14
C PRO A 253 -28.95 14.74 -19.64
N GLU A 254 -30.05 15.03 -18.95
CA GLU A 254 -30.72 14.24 -17.91
C GLU A 254 -30.11 14.08 -16.50
N ASN A 255 -30.65 14.94 -15.61
CA ASN A 255 -31.34 14.57 -14.36
C ASN A 255 -31.05 13.15 -13.83
N TYR A 256 -30.11 13.05 -12.90
CA TYR A 256 -30.10 11.96 -11.93
C TYR A 256 -30.72 12.45 -10.62
N ILE A 257 -31.89 11.91 -10.29
CA ILE A 257 -32.56 12.09 -9.00
C ILE A 257 -31.91 11.11 -8.03
N PRO A 258 -31.28 11.55 -6.92
CA PRO A 258 -30.82 10.62 -5.90
C PRO A 258 -32.03 9.98 -5.20
N ALA A 259 -32.05 8.65 -5.17
CA ALA A 259 -33.02 7.88 -4.43
C ALA A 259 -32.83 8.13 -2.92
N THR A 260 -33.84 8.72 -2.29
CA THR A 260 -33.99 8.77 -0.84
C THR A 260 -34.24 7.35 -0.34
N PHE A 261 -33.25 6.73 0.31
CA PHE A 261 -33.46 5.48 1.03
C PHE A 261 -34.12 5.76 2.38
N PRO A 262 -35.09 4.92 2.81
CA PRO A 262 -35.73 5.08 4.10
C PRO A 262 -34.77 4.68 5.23
N THR A 263 -34.57 5.61 6.15
CA THR A 263 -34.09 5.34 7.52
C THR A 263 -35.02 4.32 8.16
N SER A 264 -34.50 3.11 8.38
CA SER A 264 -35.09 2.17 9.33
C SER A 264 -34.30 2.25 10.63
N ASP A 265 -35.05 2.35 11.72
CA ASP A 265 -34.54 2.52 13.08
C ASP A 265 -33.62 1.36 13.51
N PRO A 266 -32.60 1.64 14.34
CA PRO A 266 -31.69 0.60 14.83
C PRO A 266 -32.43 -0.36 15.75
N VAL A 267 -32.46 -1.64 15.35
CA VAL A 267 -32.87 -2.74 16.22
C VAL A 267 -31.74 -2.98 17.23
N ASP A 268 -32.11 -2.81 18.48
CA ASP A 268 -31.33 -3.02 19.69
C ASP A 268 -30.88 -4.49 19.78
N VAL A 269 -29.64 -4.77 19.37
CA VAL A 269 -28.94 -6.05 19.63
C VAL A 269 -27.78 -5.79 20.60
N ALA A 270 -28.09 -5.15 21.73
CA ALA A 270 -27.21 -5.10 22.88
C ALA A 270 -27.58 -6.23 23.86
N ALA A 271 -27.28 -7.47 23.50
CA ALA A 271 -27.18 -8.54 24.49
C ALA A 271 -26.26 -9.66 23.99
N LYS A 272 -25.17 -9.84 24.74
CA LYS A 272 -24.34 -11.06 24.81
C LYS A 272 -23.09 -11.11 23.92
N LEU A 273 -22.19 -10.16 24.14
CA LEU A 273 -20.74 -10.38 24.04
C LEU A 273 -20.12 -9.89 25.34
N GLN A 274 -19.82 -10.81 26.25
CA GLN A 274 -18.90 -10.55 27.37
C GLN A 274 -17.47 -10.71 26.84
N PRO A 275 -16.61 -9.68 26.92
CA PRO A 275 -15.19 -9.86 26.66
C PRO A 275 -14.48 -10.42 27.89
N HIS A 276 -13.85 -11.57 27.73
CA HIS A 276 -12.71 -11.98 28.55
C HIS A 276 -11.50 -11.11 28.11
N PHE A 277 -11.39 -9.90 28.66
CA PHE A 277 -10.16 -9.11 28.64
C PHE A 277 -9.82 -8.74 30.08
N GLU A 278 -9.20 -9.69 30.77
CA GLU A 278 -8.65 -9.51 32.11
C GLU A 278 -7.13 -9.36 31.97
N LYS A 279 -6.61 -8.13 32.09
CA LYS A 279 -5.75 -7.66 33.21
C LYS A 279 -4.66 -6.63 32.90
N ASP A 280 -4.28 -6.37 31.64
CA ASP A 280 -3.10 -5.50 31.39
C ASP A 280 -3.39 -4.09 30.85
N THR A 281 -4.62 -3.77 30.45
CA THR A 281 -4.95 -2.45 29.85
C THR A 281 -5.32 -1.37 30.88
N VAL A 282 -5.57 -1.73 32.14
CA VAL A 282 -6.00 -0.78 33.18
C VAL A 282 -4.84 0.09 33.71
N ALA A 283 -3.59 -0.36 33.54
CA ALA A 283 -2.42 0.42 33.97
C ALA A 283 -2.18 1.68 33.11
N LEU A 284 -2.55 1.64 31.82
CA LEU A 284 -2.27 2.74 30.89
C LEU A 284 -3.25 3.92 31.07
N TYR A 285 -4.51 3.65 31.40
CA TYR A 285 -5.54 4.70 31.56
C TYR A 285 -5.43 5.51 32.85
N VAL A 286 -4.70 5.01 33.86
CA VAL A 286 -4.45 5.75 35.12
C VAL A 286 -3.16 6.58 35.07
N ALA A 287 -2.20 6.21 34.22
CA ALA A 287 -0.91 6.91 34.11
C ALA A 287 -1.01 8.24 33.34
N ILE A 288 -1.88 8.33 32.33
CA ILE A 288 -1.99 9.54 31.48
C ILE A 288 -2.57 10.75 32.24
N PRO A 289 -3.67 10.62 33.04
CA PRO A 289 -4.21 11.75 33.79
C PRO A 289 -3.28 12.22 34.92
N THR A 290 -2.54 11.30 35.53
CA THR A 290 -1.64 11.61 36.66
C THR A 290 -0.37 12.33 36.22
N MET A 291 0.20 11.95 35.07
CA MET A 291 1.32 12.68 34.45
C MET A 291 0.91 14.11 34.06
N LEU A 292 -0.25 14.30 33.42
CA LEU A 292 -0.75 15.65 33.05
C LEU A 292 -0.98 16.54 34.27
N LEU A 293 -1.52 15.99 35.36
CA LEU A 293 -1.74 16.73 36.60
C LEU A 293 -0.41 17.13 37.27
N PHE A 294 0.59 16.25 37.25
CA PHE A 294 1.92 16.55 37.79
C PHE A 294 2.63 17.66 37.02
N THR A 295 2.56 17.64 35.68
CA THR A 295 3.16 18.68 34.83
C THR A 295 2.49 20.04 35.05
N LEU A 296 1.15 20.06 35.20
CA LEU A 296 0.41 21.28 35.53
C LEU A 296 0.80 21.85 36.91
N LEU A 297 0.97 20.99 37.91
CA LEU A 297 1.39 21.42 39.25
C LEU A 297 2.84 21.95 39.26
N LEU A 298 3.75 21.35 38.50
CA LEU A 298 5.12 21.83 38.33
C LEU A 298 5.17 23.21 37.65
N CYS A 299 4.38 23.44 36.60
CA CYS A 299 4.29 24.75 35.95
C CYS A 299 3.75 25.84 36.90
N CYS A 300 2.78 25.52 37.76
CA CYS A 300 2.27 26.45 38.78
C CYS A 300 3.32 26.77 39.86
N ALA A 301 4.12 25.79 40.29
CA ALA A 301 5.16 26.02 41.30
C ALA A 301 6.30 26.92 40.78
N ILE A 302 6.68 26.79 39.51
CA ILE A 302 7.74 27.60 38.90
C ILE A 302 7.28 29.05 38.69
N THR A 303 6.01 29.28 38.36
CA THR A 303 5.49 30.63 38.15
C THR A 303 5.22 31.40 39.44
N CYS A 304 4.99 30.71 40.58
CA CYS A 304 4.80 31.37 41.87
C CYS A 304 6.08 31.79 42.61
N THR A 305 7.26 31.33 42.20
CA THR A 305 8.54 31.70 42.85
C THR A 305 9.25 32.90 42.20
N GLY A 306 8.74 33.37 41.05
CA GLY A 306 9.39 34.39 40.21
C GLY A 306 9.00 35.86 40.46
N SER A 307 8.46 36.24 41.62
CA SER A 307 8.12 37.65 41.91
C SER A 307 8.72 38.12 43.23
N LYS A 308 10.05 38.21 43.27
CA LYS A 308 10.83 39.08 44.17
C LYS A 308 12.32 39.01 43.80
N SER A 309 12.74 39.83 42.85
CA SER A 309 13.97 40.62 43.00
C SER A 309 14.12 41.61 41.85
N GLN A 310 14.04 42.88 42.20
CA GLN A 310 14.48 43.98 41.38
C GLN A 310 15.97 44.23 41.62
N GLN A 311 16.62 44.77 40.58
CA GLN A 311 17.76 45.68 40.60
C GLN A 311 19.21 45.15 40.62
N GLN A 312 19.89 45.64 39.57
CA GLN A 312 21.25 46.19 39.52
C GLN A 312 22.43 45.32 39.04
N LEU A 313 23.24 46.01 38.22
CA LEU A 313 24.59 45.72 37.73
C LEU A 313 24.62 44.81 36.48
N GLY A 314 25.16 45.20 35.32
CA GLY A 314 26.19 46.19 35.06
C GLY A 314 27.42 45.48 34.52
N GLY A 315 27.56 45.45 33.20
CA GLY A 315 28.87 45.39 32.53
C GLY A 315 29.40 44.03 32.09
N LYS A 316 29.93 44.08 30.86
CA LYS A 316 31.20 43.48 30.39
C LYS A 316 31.09 42.26 29.46
N SER A 317 31.30 42.55 28.17
CA SER A 317 31.76 41.60 27.14
C SER A 317 33.11 40.97 27.51
N PRO A 318 33.32 39.73 27.08
CA PRO A 318 34.56 39.29 26.43
C PRO A 318 34.25 38.72 25.02
N SER A 319 34.97 39.08 23.95
CA SER A 319 36.16 38.37 23.38
C SER A 319 35.89 36.87 23.17
N GLU A 320 35.74 36.35 21.94
CA GLU A 320 36.76 36.14 20.89
C GLU A 320 37.79 35.07 21.32
N GLU A 321 38.13 34.18 20.38
CA GLU A 321 38.94 32.95 20.48
C GLU A 321 38.13 31.71 20.95
N ASP A 322 38.28 30.50 20.41
CA ASP A 322 39.44 29.87 19.77
C ASP A 322 39.02 28.65 18.93
N GLU A 323 39.91 28.26 18.01
CA GLU A 323 39.86 27.15 17.08
C GLU A 323 39.87 25.78 17.77
N GLY A 324 39.32 24.76 17.11
CA GLY A 324 39.34 23.38 17.59
C GLY A 324 39.24 22.36 16.46
N MET A 325 40.36 22.09 15.79
CA MET A 325 40.65 20.90 14.98
C MET A 325 40.35 19.61 15.75
N VAL A 326 39.69 18.63 15.13
CA VAL A 326 39.85 17.20 15.47
C VAL A 326 39.87 16.35 14.19
N GLU A 327 40.82 15.44 14.19
CA GLU A 327 41.37 14.59 13.14
C GLU A 327 40.43 13.55 12.51
N SER A 328 40.71 13.22 11.25
CA SER A 328 40.39 11.94 10.62
C SER A 328 41.36 10.84 11.05
N PRO A 329 40.92 9.59 11.21
CA PRO A 329 41.79 8.44 11.02
C PRO A 329 41.64 7.86 9.61
N LYS A 330 42.78 7.82 8.90
CA LYS A 330 43.04 6.85 7.84
C LYS A 330 43.15 5.46 8.47
N GLY A 331 42.38 4.50 7.97
CA GLY A 331 42.56 3.07 8.22
C GLY A 331 42.95 2.38 6.93
N GLU A 332 44.16 1.82 6.93
CA GLU A 332 44.91 1.24 5.82
C GLU A 332 44.55 -0.25 5.61
N LEU A 333 44.83 -0.71 4.39
CA LEU A 333 44.71 -2.09 3.92
C LEU A 333 45.44 -3.12 4.80
N ALA A 334 44.86 -4.31 4.86
CA ALA A 334 45.56 -5.59 4.77
C ALA A 334 44.75 -6.53 3.88
#